data_AF-A0A220MCA2-F1
#
_entry.id   AF-A0A220MCA2-F1
#
_cell.length_a   1.000
_cell.length_b   1.000
_cell.length_c   1.000
_cell.angle_alpha   90.00
_cell.angle_beta   90.00
_cell.angle_gamma   90.00
#
_symmetry.space_group_name_H-M   'P 1'
#
loop_
_entity.id
_entity.type
_entity.pdbx_description
1 polymer ?
#
loop_
_entity_poly.entity_id
_entity_poly.type
_entity_poly.pdbx_seq_one_letter_code
_entity_poly.pdbx_strand_id
1 'polypeptide(L)' 'MSLGGFQSGFSARKVPRSEVRWGQFLICNHGCEEVIQLISHVSGEVEFELCKIEAERMAHVLLEASKAERS' A
#
# COMPACT_ATOMS: atom_id res chain seq x y z
N MET A 1 -5.69 -32.10 -5.27
CA MET A 1 -4.75 -31.52 -6.25
C MET A 1 -4.36 -30.14 -5.76
N SER A 2 -3.19 -30.00 -5.14
CA SER A 2 -2.68 -28.70 -4.68
C SER A 2 -2.10 -27.96 -5.89
N LEU A 3 -2.89 -27.07 -6.48
CA LEU A 3 -2.36 -26.04 -7.37
C LEU A 3 -1.28 -25.29 -6.58
N GLY A 4 -0.03 -25.34 -7.02
CA GLY A 4 1.09 -24.63 -6.40
C GLY A 4 0.70 -23.18 -6.17
N GLY A 5 0.62 -22.78 -4.89
CA GLY A 5 -0.01 -21.54 -4.48
C GLY A 5 0.84 -20.32 -4.87
N PHE A 6 0.63 -19.80 -6.08
CA PHE A 6 1.02 -18.43 -6.38
C PHE A 6 0.19 -17.52 -5.47
N GLN A 7 0.80 -16.99 -4.41
CA GLN A 7 0.14 -16.05 -3.51
C GLN A 7 0.15 -14.67 -4.16
N SER A 8 -0.76 -14.46 -5.12
CA SER A 8 -1.02 -13.11 -5.63
C SER A 8 -1.59 -12.25 -4.50
N GLY A 9 -1.15 -11.01 -4.42
CA GLY A 9 -1.63 -10.04 -3.43
C GLY A 9 -0.52 -9.24 -2.78
N PHE A 10 -0.94 -8.44 -1.81
CA PHE A 10 -0.09 -7.52 -1.08
C PHE A 10 -0.28 -7.72 0.43
N SER A 11 0.79 -7.52 1.18
CA SER A 11 0.70 -7.24 2.63
C SER A 11 0.99 -5.77 2.87
N ALA A 12 0.61 -5.28 4.05
CA ALA A 12 0.93 -3.93 4.47
C ALA A 12 1.56 -3.96 5.87
N ARG A 13 2.55 -3.09 6.08
CA ARG A 13 3.13 -2.85 7.41
C ARG A 13 3.30 -1.36 7.65
N LYS A 14 3.36 -0.97 8.92
CA LYS A 14 3.72 0.40 9.33
C LYS A 14 5.20 0.46 9.69
N VAL A 15 5.84 1.54 9.30
CA VAL A 15 7.23 1.85 9.64
C VAL A 15 7.35 3.32 10.04
N PRO A 16 8.35 3.69 10.86
CA PRO A 16 8.70 5.08 11.08
C PRO A 16 9.05 5.78 9.76
N ARG A 17 8.77 7.09 9.67
CA ARG A 17 9.09 7.90 8.47
C ARG A 17 10.57 7.87 8.11
N SER A 18 11.47 7.66 9.08
CA SER A 18 12.90 7.52 8.87
C SER A 18 13.30 6.25 8.11
N GLU A 19 12.41 5.24 8.04
CA GLU A 19 12.67 3.94 7.42
C GLU A 19 11.99 3.78 6.04
N VAL A 20 11.50 4.89 5.50
CA VAL A 20 10.82 4.94 4.20
C VAL A 20 11.85 4.71 3.10
N ARG A 21 11.53 3.78 2.18
CA ARG A 21 12.43 3.38 1.09
C ARG A 21 12.54 4.46 0.02
N TRP A 22 11.45 5.17 -0.24
CA TRP A 22 11.36 6.23 -1.22
C TRP A 22 10.75 7.51 -0.66
N GLY A 23 11.40 8.06 0.38
CA GLY A 23 10.96 9.27 1.06
C GLY A 23 10.68 10.47 0.14
N GLN A 24 11.37 10.56 -0.99
CA GLN A 24 11.18 11.60 -2.00
C GLN A 24 9.84 11.52 -2.76
N PHE A 25 9.19 10.36 -2.78
CA PHE A 25 7.89 10.15 -3.42
C PHE A 25 6.72 10.18 -2.44
N LEU A 26 6.99 10.38 -1.14
CA LEU A 26 5.92 10.63 -0.18
C LEU A 26 5.29 11.99 -0.46
N ILE A 27 4.16 11.99 -1.15
CA ILE A 27 3.32 13.15 -1.43
C ILE A 27 2.54 13.53 -0.16
N CYS A 28 3.23 13.80 0.95
CA CYS A 28 2.56 14.27 2.16
C CYS A 28 3.37 15.31 2.96
N ASN A 29 2.70 16.43 3.25
CA ASN A 29 3.15 17.47 4.18
C ASN A 29 2.37 17.42 5.51
N HIS A 30 1.72 16.30 5.81
CA HIS A 30 0.86 16.13 6.99
C HIS A 30 1.61 15.96 8.32
N GLY A 31 2.95 15.93 8.32
CA GLY A 31 3.76 15.71 9.52
C GLY A 31 3.65 14.30 10.11
N CYS A 32 3.33 13.28 9.28
CA CYS A 32 3.14 11.92 9.76
C CYS A 32 4.46 11.26 10.18
N GLU A 33 4.52 10.78 11.42
CA GLU A 33 5.65 10.03 11.97
C GLU A 33 5.71 8.59 11.45
N GLU A 34 4.57 8.05 11.02
CA GLU A 34 4.44 6.69 10.48
C GLU A 34 4.02 6.68 9.01
N VAL A 35 4.52 5.68 8.30
CA VAL A 35 4.23 5.39 6.90
C VAL A 35 3.83 3.93 6.74
N ILE A 36 2.86 3.68 5.88
CA ILE A 36 2.39 2.36 5.50
C ILE A 36 3.14 1.95 4.23
N GLN A 37 3.83 0.81 4.28
CA GLN A 37 4.47 0.17 3.14
C GLN A 37 3.55 -0.94 2.62
N LEU A 38 3.29 -0.95 1.32
CA LEU A 38 2.64 -2.03 0.61
C LEU A 38 3.72 -2.96 0.03
N ILE A 39 3.67 -4.24 0.36
CA ILE A 39 4.69 -5.23 0.02
C ILE A 39 4.06 -6.30 -0.86
N SER A 40 4.66 -6.55 -2.03
CA SER A 40 4.22 -7.61 -2.93
C SER A 40 4.60 -8.97 -2.36
N HIS A 41 3.66 -9.91 -2.30
CA HIS A 41 3.96 -11.29 -1.94
C HIS A 41 4.78 -12.03 -3.00
N VAL A 42 4.82 -11.50 -4.23
CA VAL A 42 5.53 -12.12 -5.35
C VAL A 42 7.01 -11.76 -5.33
N SER A 43 7.33 -10.47 -5.14
CA SER A 43 8.71 -9.97 -5.12
C SER A 43 9.30 -9.90 -3.72
N GLY A 44 8.46 -9.78 -2.68
CA GLY A 44 8.89 -9.44 -1.32
C GLY A 44 9.33 -7.98 -1.18
N GLU A 45 9.24 -7.20 -2.25
CA GLU A 45 9.67 -5.81 -2.28
C GLU A 45 8.53 -4.88 -1.84
N VAL A 46 8.93 -3.75 -1.25
CA VAL A 46 8.03 -2.61 -1.10
C VAL A 46 7.70 -2.15 -2.51
N GLU A 47 6.42 -1.93 -2.80
CA GLU A 47 5.91 -1.46 -4.10
C GLU A 47 5.41 -0.01 -3.97
N PHE A 48 4.88 0.35 -2.80
CA PHE A 48 4.31 1.67 -2.57
C PHE A 48 4.37 2.08 -1.10
N GLU A 49 4.44 3.38 -0.83
CA GLU A 49 4.53 3.95 0.52
C GLU A 49 3.61 5.16 0.67
N LEU A 50 2.82 5.18 1.74
CA LEU A 50 1.85 6.25 2.02
C LEU A 50 1.80 6.57 3.50
N CYS A 51 1.63 7.83 3.86
CA CYS A 51 1.16 8.14 5.21
C CYS A 51 -0.28 7.64 5.41
N LYS A 52 -0.71 7.52 6.68
CA LYS A 52 -2.06 7.05 7.02
C LYS A 52 -3.17 7.74 6.22
N ILE A 53 -3.14 9.07 6.13
CA ILE A 53 -4.17 9.87 5.46
C ILE A 53 -4.27 9.52 3.97
N GLU A 54 -3.13 9.44 3.28
CA GLU A 54 -3.09 9.11 1.85
C GLU A 54 -3.44 7.64 1.60
N ALA A 55 -3.08 6.74 2.52
CA ALA A 55 -3.49 5.34 2.45
C ALA A 55 -5.01 5.18 2.55
N GLU A 56 -5.67 5.91 3.46
CA GLU A 56 -7.13 5.91 3.60
C GLU A 56 -7.81 6.49 2.35
N ARG A 57 -7.29 7.60 1.81
CA ARG A 57 -7.80 8.19 0.55
C ARG A 57 -7.67 7.23 -0.62
N MET A 58 -6.50 6.61 -0.78
CA MET A 58 -6.27 5.63 -1.84
C MET A 58 -7.19 4.41 -1.67
N ALA A 59 -7.29 3.87 -0.46
CA ALA A 59 -8.18 2.74 -0.18
C ALA A 59 -9.63 3.07 -0.55
N HIS A 60 -10.11 4.28 -0.23
CA HIS A 60 -11.44 4.71 -0.62
C HIS A 60 -11.61 4.76 -2.14
N VAL A 61 -10.68 5.38 -2.89
CA VAL A 61 -10.72 5.44 -4.36
C VAL A 61 -10.73 4.04 -4.98
N LEU A 62 -9.88 3.14 -4.50
CA LEU A 62 -9.81 1.76 -5.00
C LEU A 62 -11.08 0.98 -4.69
N LEU A 63 -11.64 1.13 -3.49
CA LEU A 63 -12.88 0.48 -3.09
C LEU A 63 -14.06 0.99 -3.91
N GLU A 64 -14.17 2.30 -4.12
CA GLU A 64 -15.23 2.88 -4.97
C GLU A 64 -15.10 2.41 -6.42
N ALA A 65 -13.88 2.40 -6.98
CA ALA A 65 -13.63 1.86 -8.31
C ALA A 65 -14.01 0.38 -8.41
N SER A 66 -13.71 -0.43 -7.39
CA SER A 66 -14.07 -1.86 -7.37
C SER A 66 -15.58 -2.10 -7.31
N LYS A 67 -16.35 -1.17 -6.73
CA LYS A 67 -17.81 -1.24 -6.65
C LYS A 67 -18.48 -0.68 -7.91
N ALA A 68 -17.78 0.12 -8.70
CA ALA A 68 -18.30 0.73 -9.91
C ALA A 68 -18.58 -0.30 -11.04
N GLU A 69 -18.23 -1.58 -10.85
CA GLU A 69 -18.61 -2.67 -11.75
C GLU A 69 -20.08 -3.10 -11.56
N ARG A 70 -20.98 -2.38 -12.26
CA ARG A 70 -22.25 -2.80 -12.89
C ARG A 70 -23.24 -1.64 -12.88
N SER A 71 -23.25 -0.86 -13.94
CA SER A 71 -24.42 -0.14 -14.45
C SER A 71 -24.47 -0.33 -15.95
#